data_AF-A0A957K4K6-F1
#
_entry.id   AF-A0A957K4K6-F1
#
_cell.length_a   1.000
_cell.length_b   1.000
_cell.length_c   1.000
_cell.angle_alpha   90.00
_cell.angle_beta   90.00
_cell.angle_gamma   90.00
#
_symmetry.space_group_name_H-M   'P 1'
#
loop_
_entity.id
_entity.type
_entity.pdbx_description
1 polymer ?
#
loop_
_entity_poly.entity_id
_entity_poly.type
_entity_poly.pdbx_seq_one_letter_code
_entity_poly.pdbx_strand_id
1 'polypeptide(L)'
;MFLNQVRQRAFFVGAARGQLVWPILAALVAFLLAWLPPLWGGLLLATLAVVLLVMIRPEAGLLLMLLAGPLGAVESAFLGNSPLDSGQFFFLLTVAAWTGRSLARKRLVIHQTPLNLPFALFIGVGFLSLLWAPSRLLAVLELSKWLEIWLLMQIVLDLGKGDGSGSRRWIWWVTGFLLIAGLSQALWGIWQFGLQGDGPEHFAILGGRFYRAYGSYQQPNPFGG
;
A
#
# COMPACT_ATOMS: atom_id res chain seq x y z
N MET A 1 14.68 -36.02 33.56
CA MET A 1 14.57 -36.73 32.27
C MET A 1 13.17 -36.63 31.64
N PHE A 2 12.09 -36.74 32.42
CA PHE A 2 10.69 -36.65 31.93
C PHE A 2 10.28 -35.29 31.30
N LEU A 3 10.79 -34.16 31.82
CA LEU A 3 10.45 -32.81 31.32
C LEU A 3 10.96 -32.51 29.89
N ASN A 4 12.04 -33.19 29.45
CA ASN A 4 12.55 -33.01 28.08
C ASN A 4 11.69 -33.74 27.03
N GLN A 5 11.04 -34.85 27.38
CA GLN A 5 10.21 -35.60 26.41
C GLN A 5 8.87 -34.93 26.12
N VAL A 6 8.25 -34.26 27.11
CA VAL A 6 7.00 -33.51 26.90
C VAL A 6 7.23 -32.30 25.98
N ARG A 7 8.37 -31.62 26.14
CA ARG A 7 8.74 -30.46 25.32
C ARG A 7 9.05 -30.85 23.87
N GLN A 8 9.66 -32.02 23.64
CA GLN A 8 9.90 -32.55 22.29
C GLN A 8 8.61 -32.99 21.59
N ARG A 9 7.68 -33.66 22.29
CA ARG A 9 6.39 -34.08 21.69
C ARG A 9 5.50 -32.89 21.30
N ALA A 10 5.47 -31.82 22.10
CA ALA A 10 4.74 -30.60 21.75
C ALA A 10 5.30 -29.90 20.49
N PHE A 11 6.63 -29.96 20.28
CA PHE A 11 7.29 -29.40 19.10
C PHE A 11 6.94 -30.17 17.81
N PHE A 12 6.89 -31.51 17.88
CA PHE A 12 6.52 -32.35 16.73
C PHE A 12 5.03 -32.24 16.36
N VAL A 13 4.12 -32.12 17.33
CA VAL A 13 2.68 -31.95 17.06
C VAL A 13 2.36 -30.56 16.50
N GLY A 14 3.07 -29.52 16.95
CA GLY A 14 2.99 -28.17 16.38
C GLY A 14 3.54 -28.09 14.95
N ALA A 15 4.65 -28.77 14.67
CA ALA A 15 5.25 -28.84 13.33
C ALA A 15 4.37 -29.61 12.34
N ALA A 16 3.74 -30.71 12.75
CA ALA A 16 2.87 -31.52 11.89
C ALA A 16 1.58 -30.79 11.47
N ARG A 17 1.00 -29.94 12.34
CA ARG A 17 -0.18 -29.11 11.99
C ARG A 17 0.15 -28.00 10.99
N GLY A 18 1.35 -27.43 11.05
CA GLY A 18 1.81 -26.43 10.08
C GLY A 18 2.13 -27.01 8.69
N GLN A 19 2.46 -28.30 8.62
CA GLN A 19 2.85 -28.97 7.36
C GLN A 19 1.67 -29.29 6.43
N LEU A 20 0.44 -29.41 6.95
CA LEU A 20 -0.75 -29.67 6.14
C LEU A 20 -1.36 -28.42 5.50
N VAL A 21 -1.03 -27.22 5.98
CA VAL A 21 -1.59 -25.96 5.46
C VAL A 21 -1.13 -25.70 4.03
N TRP A 22 0.17 -25.89 3.75
CA TRP A 22 0.74 -25.66 2.43
C TRP A 22 0.17 -26.56 1.32
N PRO A 23 0.04 -27.89 1.49
CA PRO A 23 -0.57 -28.74 0.47
C PRO A 23 -2.06 -28.45 0.28
N ILE A 24 -2.79 -28.07 1.33
CA ILE A 24 -4.20 -27.65 1.20
C ILE A 24 -4.31 -26.36 0.38
N LEU A 25 -3.50 -25.35 0.68
CA LEU A 25 -3.47 -24.10 -0.09
C LEU A 25 -3.07 -24.35 -1.55
N ALA A 26 -2.06 -25.19 -1.79
CA ALA A 26 -1.63 -25.55 -3.13
C ALA A 26 -2.75 -26.28 -3.90
N ALA A 27 -3.46 -27.21 -3.25
CA ALA A 27 -4.59 -27.92 -3.86
C ALA A 27 -5.76 -26.97 -4.18
N LEU A 28 -6.07 -26.02 -3.30
CA LEU A 28 -7.09 -25.00 -3.54
C LEU A 28 -6.73 -24.11 -4.74
N VAL A 29 -5.47 -23.64 -4.81
CA VAL A 29 -5.00 -22.83 -5.94
C VAL A 29 -5.06 -23.64 -7.23
N ALA A 30 -4.59 -24.90 -7.22
CA ALA A 30 -4.65 -25.78 -8.39
C ALA A 30 -6.09 -26.05 -8.85
N PHE A 31 -7.01 -26.28 -7.91
CA PHE A 31 -8.43 -26.47 -8.20
C PHE A 31 -9.05 -25.22 -8.84
N LEU A 32 -8.78 -24.03 -8.31
CA LEU A 32 -9.23 -22.76 -8.88
C LEU A 32 -8.68 -22.55 -10.29
N LEU A 33 -7.39 -22.84 -10.50
CA LEU A 33 -6.76 -22.70 -11.82
C LEU A 33 -7.33 -23.67 -12.86
N ALA A 34 -7.78 -24.85 -12.45
CA ALA A 34 -8.42 -25.81 -13.36
C ALA A 34 -9.79 -25.34 -13.88
N TRP A 35 -10.45 -24.44 -13.13
CA TRP A 35 -11.79 -23.93 -13.46
C TRP A 35 -11.81 -22.53 -14.08
N LEU A 36 -10.73 -21.77 -13.95
CA LEU A 36 -10.64 -20.41 -14.47
C LEU A 36 -10.25 -20.41 -15.95
N PRO A 37 -10.84 -19.52 -16.78
CA PRO A 37 -10.30 -19.25 -18.10
C PRO A 37 -8.82 -18.83 -18.02
N PRO A 38 -7.98 -19.13 -19.03
CA PRO A 38 -6.53 -18.94 -18.93
C PRO A 38 -6.09 -17.53 -18.52
N LEU A 39 -6.79 -16.49 -19.00
CA LEU A 39 -6.54 -15.10 -18.61
C LEU A 39 -6.69 -14.90 -17.10
N TRP A 40 -7.80 -15.35 -16.51
CA TRP A 40 -8.08 -15.21 -15.09
C TRP A 40 -7.17 -16.07 -14.23
N GLY A 41 -6.82 -17.26 -14.70
CA GLY A 41 -5.81 -18.10 -14.05
C GLY A 41 -4.42 -17.44 -14.04
N GLY A 42 -4.03 -16.82 -15.15
CA GLY A 42 -2.80 -16.03 -15.25
C GLY A 42 -2.78 -14.82 -14.30
N LEU A 43 -3.89 -14.07 -14.22
CA LEU A 43 -4.04 -12.95 -13.29
C LEU A 43 -3.95 -13.40 -11.83
N LEU A 44 -4.62 -14.50 -11.46
CA LEU A 44 -4.54 -15.07 -10.11
C LEU A 44 -3.09 -15.42 -9.74
N LEU A 45 -2.37 -16.09 -10.64
CA LEU A 45 -0.96 -16.44 -10.42
C LEU A 45 -0.08 -15.20 -10.29
N ALA A 46 -0.28 -14.18 -11.13
CA ALA A 46 0.45 -12.93 -11.05
C ALA A 46 0.19 -12.20 -9.72
N THR A 47 -1.07 -12.11 -9.28
CA THR A 47 -1.43 -11.51 -8.00
C THR A 47 -0.80 -12.28 -6.82
N LEU A 48 -0.87 -13.62 -6.83
CA LEU A 48 -0.25 -14.44 -5.79
C LEU A 48 1.27 -14.26 -5.77
N ALA A 49 1.92 -14.20 -6.94
CA ALA A 49 3.36 -13.96 -7.04
C ALA A 49 3.74 -12.58 -6.45
N VAL A 50 2.96 -11.54 -6.75
CA VAL A 50 3.14 -10.20 -6.17
C VAL A 50 2.93 -10.22 -4.65
N VAL A 51 1.87 -10.85 -4.15
CA VAL A 51 1.60 -10.97 -2.71
C VAL A 51 2.77 -11.66 -2.00
N LEU A 52 3.24 -12.78 -2.54
CA LEU A 52 4.39 -13.50 -2.00
C LEU A 52 5.67 -12.66 -2.06
N LEU A 53 5.90 -11.95 -3.17
CA LEU A 53 7.04 -11.04 -3.31
C LEU A 53 7.02 -9.97 -2.22
N VAL A 54 5.87 -9.33 -1.95
CA VAL A 54 5.75 -8.32 -0.89
C VAL A 54 5.95 -8.94 0.50
N MET A 55 5.40 -10.13 0.74
CA MET A 55 5.60 -10.84 2.02
C MET A 55 7.06 -11.20 2.29
N ILE A 56 7.82 -11.55 1.24
CA ILE A 56 9.26 -11.84 1.33
C ILE A 56 10.09 -10.56 1.38
N ARG A 57 9.69 -9.56 0.59
CA ARG A 57 10.35 -8.27 0.35
C ARG A 57 9.35 -7.13 0.56
N PRO A 58 9.09 -6.69 1.80
CA PRO A 58 8.16 -5.58 2.07
C PRO A 58 8.52 -4.30 1.31
N GLU A 59 9.79 -4.13 0.94
CA GLU A 59 10.27 -3.04 0.09
C GLU A 59 9.51 -2.98 -1.25
N ALA A 60 9.18 -4.12 -1.85
CA ALA A 60 8.44 -4.19 -3.11
C ALA A 60 7.02 -3.64 -2.97
N GLY A 61 6.38 -3.89 -1.81
CA GLY A 61 5.02 -3.41 -1.55
C GLY A 61 4.95 -1.88 -1.50
N LEU A 62 5.95 -1.24 -0.90
CA LEU A 62 6.07 0.23 -0.91
C LEU A 62 6.24 0.79 -2.32
N LEU A 63 7.10 0.17 -3.13
CA LEU A 63 7.33 0.65 -4.50
C LEU A 63 6.08 0.49 -5.37
N LEU A 64 5.35 -0.62 -5.22
CA LEU A 64 4.07 -0.83 -5.90
C LEU A 64 3.00 0.14 -5.41
N MET A 65 2.93 0.40 -4.10
CA MET A 65 2.04 1.41 -3.51
C MET A 65 2.26 2.79 -4.13
N LEU A 66 3.51 3.22 -4.36
CA LEU A 66 3.79 4.52 -4.99
C LEU A 66 3.21 4.64 -6.41
N LEU A 67 3.21 3.55 -7.17
CA LEU A 67 2.65 3.52 -8.52
C LEU A 67 1.13 3.38 -8.54
N ALA A 68 0.59 2.63 -7.58
CA ALA A 68 -0.82 2.30 -7.49
C ALA A 68 -1.65 3.41 -6.83
N GLY A 69 -1.11 4.08 -5.82
CA GLY A 69 -1.81 5.12 -5.03
C GLY A 69 -2.48 6.21 -5.88
N PRO A 70 -1.84 6.77 -6.92
CA PRO A 70 -2.48 7.76 -7.78
C PRO A 70 -3.75 7.27 -8.49
N LEU A 71 -3.91 5.96 -8.67
CA LEU A 71 -5.04 5.37 -9.40
C LEU A 71 -6.34 5.31 -8.57
N GLY A 72 -6.28 5.55 -7.26
CA GLY A 72 -7.43 5.33 -6.36
C GLY A 72 -8.71 6.09 -6.76
N ALA A 73 -8.60 7.31 -7.29
CA ALA A 73 -9.78 8.05 -7.76
C ALA A 73 -10.34 7.50 -9.08
N VAL A 74 -9.48 7.02 -9.99
CA VAL A 74 -9.91 6.29 -11.20
C VAL A 74 -10.60 4.98 -10.80
N GLU A 75 -10.01 4.22 -9.87
CA GLU A 75 -10.61 2.99 -9.36
C GLU A 75 -11.96 3.26 -8.72
N SER A 76 -12.09 4.31 -7.92
CA SER A 76 -13.36 4.70 -7.30
C SER A 76 -14.43 5.04 -8.34
N ALA A 77 -14.04 5.65 -9.47
CA ALA A 77 -14.98 5.96 -10.55
C ALA A 77 -15.49 4.71 -11.28
N PHE A 78 -14.67 3.66 -11.42
CA PHE A 78 -15.07 2.42 -12.13
C PHE A 78 -15.66 1.35 -11.21
N LEU A 79 -15.15 1.24 -9.99
CA LEU A 79 -15.48 0.17 -9.04
C LEU A 79 -16.41 0.64 -7.92
N GLY A 80 -16.69 1.94 -7.85
CA GLY A 80 -17.43 2.58 -6.77
C GLY A 80 -16.53 3.01 -5.62
N ASN A 81 -17.07 3.86 -4.74
CA ASN A 81 -16.35 4.40 -3.59
C ASN A 81 -16.06 3.30 -2.56
N SER A 82 -14.91 2.64 -2.70
CA SER A 82 -14.37 1.69 -1.73
C SER A 82 -13.34 2.40 -0.84
N PRO A 83 -13.32 2.14 0.48
CA PRO A 83 -12.24 2.60 1.34
C PRO A 83 -10.90 1.88 1.07
N LEU A 84 -10.93 0.83 0.25
CA LEU A 84 -9.77 0.02 -0.12
C LEU A 84 -9.56 0.11 -1.64
N ASP A 85 -8.64 0.99 -2.04
CA ASP A 85 -8.08 1.03 -3.40
C ASP A 85 -6.79 0.21 -3.49
N SER A 86 -6.20 0.12 -4.68
CA SER A 86 -4.97 -0.63 -4.91
C SER A 86 -3.77 -0.10 -4.13
N GLY A 87 -3.66 1.22 -3.97
CA GLY A 87 -2.63 1.85 -3.14
C GLY A 87 -2.74 1.42 -1.68
N GLN A 88 -3.95 1.47 -1.13
CA GLN A 88 -4.28 1.04 0.22
C GLN A 88 -4.06 -0.47 0.41
N PHE A 89 -4.39 -1.28 -0.61
CA PHE A 89 -4.10 -2.71 -0.60
C PHE A 89 -2.59 -2.97 -0.45
N PHE A 90 -1.76 -2.35 -1.28
CA PHE A 90 -0.30 -2.50 -1.20
C PHE A 90 0.28 -1.94 0.09
N PHE A 91 -0.29 -0.86 0.62
CA PHE A 91 0.07 -0.32 1.93
C PHE A 91 -0.19 -1.34 3.05
N LEU A 92 -1.41 -1.86 3.15
CA LEU A 92 -1.78 -2.84 4.18
C LEU A 92 -0.97 -4.13 4.06
N LEU A 93 -0.74 -4.59 2.82
CA LEU A 93 0.10 -5.74 2.54
C LEU A 93 1.54 -5.52 3.00
N THR A 94 2.09 -4.32 2.76
CA THR A 94 3.41 -3.92 3.25
C THR A 94 3.46 -3.90 4.77
N VAL A 95 2.45 -3.32 5.44
CA VAL A 95 2.36 -3.26 6.91
C VAL A 95 2.35 -4.67 7.49
N ALA A 96 1.57 -5.58 6.90
CA ALA A 96 1.51 -6.97 7.32
C ALA A 96 2.86 -7.69 7.13
N ALA A 97 3.49 -7.55 5.96
CA ALA A 97 4.80 -8.13 5.66
C ALA A 97 5.90 -7.60 6.59
N TRP A 98 5.95 -6.28 6.76
CA TRP A 98 6.90 -5.59 7.63
C TRP A 98 6.73 -6.03 9.08
N THR A 99 5.50 -6.00 9.60
CA THR A 99 5.19 -6.42 10.97
C THR A 99 5.53 -7.88 11.20
N GLY A 100 5.14 -8.77 10.28
CA GLY A 100 5.47 -10.20 10.34
C GLY A 100 6.99 -10.43 10.38
N ARG A 101 7.75 -9.73 9.54
CA ARG A 101 9.22 -9.75 9.52
C ARG A 101 9.81 -9.23 10.83
N SER A 102 9.32 -8.10 11.34
CA SER A 102 9.78 -7.49 12.60
C SER A 102 9.51 -8.39 13.80
N LEU A 103 8.33 -9.00 13.88
CA LEU A 103 7.98 -9.95 14.95
C LEU A 103 8.82 -11.23 14.86
N ALA A 104 9.01 -11.78 13.66
CA ALA A 104 9.86 -12.96 13.45
C ALA A 104 11.33 -12.69 13.86
N ARG A 105 11.82 -11.48 13.61
CA ARG A 105 13.16 -11.02 14.03
C ARG A 105 13.20 -10.50 15.47
N LYS A 106 12.08 -10.47 16.19
CA LYS A 106 11.92 -9.88 17.53
C LYS A 106 12.45 -8.44 17.62
N ARG A 107 12.29 -7.69 16.53
CA ARG A 107 12.80 -6.32 16.37
C ARG A 107 11.71 -5.47 15.71
N LEU A 108 10.85 -4.90 16.55
CA LEU A 108 9.92 -3.85 16.15
C LEU A 108 10.47 -2.52 16.70
N VAL A 109 11.08 -1.72 15.82
CA VAL A 109 11.74 -0.47 16.23
C VAL A 109 10.93 0.72 15.73
N ILE A 110 10.50 1.55 16.67
CA ILE A 110 9.97 2.87 16.37
C ILE A 110 11.16 3.82 16.29
N HIS A 111 11.45 4.30 15.09
CA HIS A 111 12.51 5.26 14.86
C HIS A 111 12.15 6.61 15.45
N GLN A 112 13.04 7.18 16.26
CA GLN A 112 12.90 8.53 16.77
C GLN A 112 13.37 9.52 15.71
N THR A 113 12.47 10.39 15.28
CA THR A 113 12.77 11.48 14.34
C THR A 113 12.23 12.80 14.90
N PRO A 114 12.80 13.95 14.51
CA PRO A 114 12.23 15.26 14.85
C PRO A 114 10.78 15.44 14.40
N LEU A 115 10.33 14.67 13.40
CA LEU A 115 8.96 14.70 12.89
C LEU A 115 7.96 13.95 13.77
N ASN A 116 8.41 13.05 14.66
CA ASN A 116 7.51 12.29 15.52
C ASN A 116 6.71 13.19 16.45
N LEU A 117 7.33 14.23 17.02
CA LEU A 117 6.67 15.15 17.93
C LEU A 117 5.58 15.98 17.23
N PRO A 118 5.84 16.70 16.11
CA PRO A 118 4.78 17.42 15.42
C PRO A 118 3.68 16.48 14.89
N PHE A 119 4.01 15.27 14.42
CA PHE A 119 2.98 14.28 14.07
C PHE A 119 2.13 13.87 15.27
N ALA A 120 2.74 13.59 16.43
CA ALA A 120 2.02 13.20 17.63
C ALA A 120 1.12 14.34 18.14
N LEU A 121 1.60 15.59 18.10
CA LEU A 121 0.80 16.76 18.45
C LEU A 121 -0.36 16.95 17.47
N PHE A 122 -0.11 16.84 16.16
CA PHE A 122 -1.14 16.95 15.13
C PHE A 122 -2.21 15.87 15.30
N ILE A 123 -1.82 14.60 15.45
CA ILE A 123 -2.73 13.48 15.70
C ILE A 123 -3.48 13.69 17.02
N GLY A 124 -2.81 14.14 18.08
CA GLY A 124 -3.43 14.43 19.37
C GLY A 124 -4.51 15.51 19.28
N VAL A 125 -4.23 16.61 18.58
CA VAL A 125 -5.23 17.65 18.29
C VAL A 125 -6.37 17.08 17.45
N GLY A 126 -6.06 16.25 16.44
CA GLY A 126 -7.05 15.54 15.63
C GLY A 126 -7.99 14.67 16.47
N PHE A 127 -7.46 13.92 17.44
CA PHE A 127 -8.26 13.15 18.40
C PHE A 127 -9.17 14.02 19.25
N LEU A 128 -8.68 15.16 19.77
CA LEU A 128 -9.52 16.10 20.52
C LEU A 128 -10.63 16.70 19.65
N SER A 129 -10.32 16.94 18.37
CA SER A 129 -11.27 17.49 17.40
C SER A 129 -12.44 16.55 17.11
N LEU A 130 -12.29 15.24 17.36
CA LEU A 130 -13.38 14.26 17.23
C LEU A 130 -14.59 14.58 18.12
N LEU A 131 -14.38 15.28 19.26
CA LEU A 131 -15.45 15.66 20.18
C LEU A 131 -16.46 16.63 19.55
N TRP A 132 -16.03 17.41 18.56
CA TRP A 132 -16.84 18.40 17.84
C TRP A 132 -17.03 18.08 16.35
N ALA A 133 -16.64 16.87 15.92
CA ALA A 133 -16.74 16.49 14.52
C ALA A 133 -18.20 16.36 14.08
N PRO A 134 -18.62 17.02 12.97
CA PRO A 134 -19.97 16.87 12.42
C PRO A 134 -20.31 15.42 12.05
N SER A 135 -19.31 14.66 11.61
CA SER A 135 -19.39 13.22 11.40
C SER A 135 -18.18 12.56 12.03
N ARG A 136 -18.40 11.81 13.11
CA ARG A 136 -17.33 11.10 13.84
C ARG A 136 -16.68 10.02 12.97
N LEU A 137 -17.47 9.30 12.17
CA LEU A 137 -16.95 8.26 11.29
C LEU A 137 -15.99 8.84 10.25
N LEU A 138 -16.40 9.91 9.56
CA LEU A 138 -15.54 10.57 8.57
C LEU A 138 -14.30 11.16 9.22
N ALA A 139 -14.43 11.75 10.42
CA ALA A 139 -13.28 12.29 11.13
C ALA A 139 -12.29 11.20 11.60
N VAL A 140 -12.78 10.02 12.00
CA VAL A 140 -11.92 8.85 12.32
C VAL A 140 -11.22 8.34 11.06
N LEU A 141 -11.93 8.24 9.93
CA LEU A 141 -11.33 7.83 8.65
C LEU A 141 -10.25 8.82 8.21
N GLU A 142 -10.50 10.12 8.36
CA GLU A 142 -9.52 11.15 8.04
C GLU A 142 -8.30 11.09 8.98
N LEU A 143 -8.52 10.93 10.29
CA LEU A 143 -7.44 10.78 11.26
C LEU A 143 -6.62 9.50 11.02
N SER A 144 -7.25 8.44 10.51
CA SER A 144 -6.59 7.19 10.17
C SER A 144 -5.54 7.39 9.07
N LYS A 145 -5.83 8.19 8.04
CA LYS A 145 -4.86 8.51 6.98
C LYS A 145 -3.58 9.14 7.54
N TRP A 146 -3.70 9.98 8.55
CA TRP A 146 -2.53 10.60 9.19
C TRP A 146 -1.70 9.61 10.01
N LEU A 147 -2.37 8.64 10.65
CA LEU A 147 -1.70 7.53 11.30
C LEU A 147 -1.00 6.63 10.28
N GLU A 148 -1.60 6.40 9.11
CA GLU A 148 -1.00 5.65 8.00
C GLU A 148 0.24 6.34 7.46
N ILE A 149 0.22 7.67 7.28
CA ILE A 149 1.41 8.44 6.87
C ILE A 149 2.53 8.32 7.90
N TRP A 150 2.21 8.43 9.19
CA TRP A 150 3.21 8.23 10.25
C TRP A 150 3.78 6.80 10.21
N LEU A 151 2.93 5.79 10.08
CA LEU A 151 3.36 4.40 10.00
C LEU A 151 4.23 4.15 8.75
N LEU A 152 3.83 4.69 7.60
CA LEU A 152 4.59 4.64 6.35
C LEU A 152 6.00 5.22 6.53
N MET A 153 6.11 6.38 7.19
CA MET A 153 7.41 6.98 7.52
C MET A 153 8.28 6.02 8.33
N GLN A 154 7.71 5.37 9.36
CA GLN A 154 8.45 4.43 10.21
C GLN A 154 8.93 3.21 9.42
N ILE A 155 8.09 2.68 8.52
CA ILE A 155 8.42 1.55 7.65
C ILE A 155 9.56 1.94 6.69
N VAL A 156 9.45 3.09 6.01
CA VAL A 156 10.49 3.58 5.08
C VAL A 156 11.83 3.73 5.78
N LEU A 157 11.83 4.25 7.02
CA LEU A 157 13.04 4.40 7.83
C LEU A 157 13.64 3.06 8.28
N ASP A 158 12.80 2.11 8.71
CA ASP A 158 13.27 0.79 9.15
C ASP A 158 13.85 -0.01 7.98
N LEU A 159 13.15 -0.06 6.86
CA LEU A 159 13.63 -0.73 5.64
C LEU A 159 14.90 -0.08 5.10
N GLY A 160 15.02 1.26 5.20
CA GLY A 160 16.22 1.99 4.80
C GLY A 160 17.43 1.84 5.71
N LYS A 161 17.24 1.39 6.96
CA LYS A 161 18.30 1.15 7.96
C LYS A 161 18.68 -0.33 8.09
N GLY A 162 18.10 -1.21 7.27
CA GLY A 162 18.37 -2.64 7.28
C GLY A 162 19.85 -3.00 7.12
N ASP A 163 20.15 -4.25 7.47
CA ASP A 163 21.41 -4.90 7.88
C ASP A 163 22.70 -4.75 6.99
N GLY A 164 22.86 -3.73 6.13
CA GLY A 164 24.06 -3.53 5.31
C GLY A 164 24.12 -2.22 4.49
N SER A 165 25.04 -2.15 3.50
CA SER A 165 25.31 -0.99 2.60
C SER A 165 24.15 -0.56 1.67
N GLY A 166 22.97 -1.17 1.85
CA GLY A 166 21.79 -1.00 1.00
C GLY A 166 21.01 0.31 1.18
N SER A 167 21.33 1.12 2.20
CA SER A 167 20.58 2.35 2.52
C SER A 167 20.55 3.35 1.35
N ARG A 168 21.67 3.56 0.66
CA ARG A 168 21.71 4.47 -0.50
C ARG A 168 20.90 3.94 -1.69
N ARG A 169 20.96 2.64 -1.95
CA ARG A 169 20.20 1.99 -3.03
C ARG A 169 18.70 2.08 -2.76
N TRP A 170 18.28 1.87 -1.51
CA TRP A 170 16.89 2.03 -1.09
C TRP A 170 16.36 3.44 -1.38
N ILE A 171 17.11 4.47 -0.99
CA ILE A 171 16.74 5.87 -1.28
C ILE A 171 16.59 6.08 -2.79
N TRP A 172 17.52 5.58 -3.62
CA TRP A 172 17.40 5.68 -5.07
C TRP A 172 16.17 4.99 -5.63
N TRP A 173 15.79 3.81 -5.10
CA TRP A 173 14.58 3.12 -5.53
C TRP A 173 13.32 3.89 -5.16
N VAL A 174 13.19 4.33 -3.91
CA VAL A 174 12.03 5.11 -3.45
C VAL A 174 11.91 6.40 -4.25
N THR A 175 12.99 7.17 -4.37
CA THR A 175 13.01 8.41 -5.16
C THR A 175 12.70 8.14 -6.62
N GLY A 176 13.29 7.10 -7.21
CA GLY A 176 13.05 6.73 -8.61
C GLY A 176 11.59 6.38 -8.88
N PHE A 177 10.98 5.55 -8.03
CA PHE A 177 9.57 5.19 -8.16
C PHE A 177 8.63 6.36 -7.89
N LEU A 178 8.97 7.24 -6.94
CA LEU A 178 8.21 8.47 -6.68
C LEU A 178 8.23 9.39 -7.91
N LEU A 179 9.40 9.58 -8.53
CA LEU A 179 9.54 10.37 -9.75
C LEU A 179 8.81 9.73 -10.94
N ILE A 180 8.85 8.40 -11.07
CA ILE A 180 8.08 7.67 -12.09
C ILE A 180 6.58 7.86 -11.88
N ALA A 181 6.10 7.76 -10.64
CA ALA A 181 4.70 8.00 -10.31
C ALA A 181 4.29 9.44 -10.69
N GLY A 182 5.04 10.46 -10.26
CA GLY A 182 4.78 11.86 -10.61
C GLY A 182 4.82 12.11 -12.13
N LEU A 183 5.84 11.58 -12.82
CA LEU A 183 5.95 11.70 -14.28
C LEU A 183 4.77 11.03 -14.99
N SER A 184 4.32 9.86 -14.53
CA SER A 184 3.16 9.19 -15.11
C SER A 184 1.89 10.05 -14.98
N GLN A 185 1.71 10.73 -13.85
CA GLN A 185 0.60 11.64 -13.61
C GLN A 185 0.69 12.92 -14.45
N ALA A 186 1.89 13.47 -14.61
CA ALA A 186 2.12 14.63 -15.48
C ALA A 186 1.80 14.30 -16.94
N LEU A 187 2.30 13.16 -17.45
CA LEU A 187 2.05 12.71 -18.82
C LEU A 187 0.55 12.44 -19.04
N TRP A 188 -0.11 11.80 -18.08
CA TRP A 188 -1.56 11.60 -18.11
C TRP A 188 -2.31 12.93 -18.15
N GLY A 189 -1.93 13.90 -17.32
CA GLY A 189 -2.51 15.24 -17.30
C GLY A 189 -2.32 16.01 -18.61
N ILE A 190 -1.16 15.90 -19.26
CA ILE A 190 -0.89 16.50 -20.58
C ILE A 190 -1.82 15.90 -21.64
N TRP A 191 -2.00 14.58 -21.62
CA TRP A 191 -2.94 13.90 -22.51
C TRP A 191 -4.39 14.38 -22.27
N GLN A 192 -4.83 14.48 -21.01
CA GLN A 192 -6.15 15.02 -20.65
C GLN A 192 -6.37 16.45 -21.14
N PHE A 193 -5.32 17.28 -21.04
CA PHE A 193 -5.42 18.69 -21.38
C PHE A 193 -5.76 18.92 -22.85
N GLY A 194 -5.08 18.23 -23.77
CA GLY A 194 -5.13 18.56 -25.20
C GLY A 194 -5.46 17.43 -26.16
N LEU A 195 -5.42 16.16 -25.73
CA LEU A 195 -5.60 15.00 -26.61
C LEU A 195 -6.85 14.18 -26.31
N GLN A 196 -7.36 14.23 -25.07
CA GLN A 196 -8.54 13.46 -24.67
C GLN A 196 -9.80 13.88 -25.44
N GLY A 197 -9.93 15.17 -25.77
CA GLY A 197 -11.02 15.70 -26.59
C GLY A 197 -12.33 15.93 -25.83
N ASP A 198 -12.57 15.22 -24.73
CA ASP A 198 -13.70 15.40 -23.82
C ASP A 198 -13.27 15.31 -22.35
N GLY A 199 -14.16 15.70 -21.44
CA GLY A 199 -13.86 15.72 -20.01
C GLY A 199 -14.96 16.38 -19.18
N PRO A 200 -14.81 16.38 -17.84
CA PRO A 200 -15.80 16.99 -16.95
C PRO A 200 -15.99 18.47 -17.26
N GLU A 201 -17.24 18.93 -17.37
CA GLU A 201 -17.56 20.32 -17.73
C GLU A 201 -16.91 21.34 -16.79
N HIS A 202 -16.80 21.02 -15.51
CA HIS A 202 -16.16 21.89 -14.52
C HIS A 202 -14.63 22.00 -14.67
N PHE A 203 -14.02 21.18 -15.52
CA PHE A 203 -12.62 21.30 -15.94
C PHE A 203 -12.45 21.93 -17.32
N ALA A 204 -13.53 22.13 -18.08
CA ALA A 204 -13.48 22.75 -19.39
C ALA A 204 -12.94 24.18 -19.30
N ILE A 205 -12.03 24.51 -20.21
CA ILE A 205 -11.48 25.86 -20.40
C ILE A 205 -11.54 26.22 -21.88
N LEU A 206 -11.45 27.53 -22.18
CA LEU A 206 -11.50 28.04 -23.56
C LEU A 206 -12.72 27.52 -24.34
N GLY A 207 -13.89 27.50 -23.69
CA GLY A 207 -15.15 27.08 -24.31
C GLY A 207 -15.25 25.58 -24.59
N GLY A 208 -14.57 24.73 -23.80
CA GLY A 208 -14.60 23.26 -23.99
C GLY A 208 -13.55 22.73 -24.95
N ARG A 209 -12.66 23.59 -25.47
CA ARG A 209 -11.57 23.17 -26.36
C ARG A 209 -10.45 22.43 -25.64
N PHE A 210 -10.21 22.77 -24.37
CA PHE A 210 -9.23 22.10 -23.53
C PHE A 210 -9.85 21.84 -22.16
N TYR A 211 -9.22 20.95 -21.40
CA TYR A 211 -9.60 20.67 -20.02
C TYR A 211 -8.40 20.93 -19.10
N ARG A 212 -8.61 21.45 -17.89
CA ARG A 212 -7.53 21.56 -16.89
C ARG A 212 -6.97 20.16 -16.65
N ALA A 213 -5.64 20.00 -16.58
CA ALA A 213 -5.06 18.71 -16.22
C ALA A 213 -5.48 18.32 -14.80
N TYR A 214 -6.03 17.10 -14.62
CA TYR A 214 -6.52 16.62 -13.32
C TYR A 214 -5.94 15.26 -12.89
N GLY A 215 -5.04 14.69 -13.71
CA GLY A 215 -4.38 13.41 -13.45
C GLY A 215 -5.38 12.27 -13.27
N SER A 216 -4.93 11.17 -12.66
CA SER A 216 -5.83 10.12 -12.18
C SER A 216 -6.49 10.49 -10.84
N TYR A 217 -6.06 11.58 -10.19
CA TYR A 217 -6.64 12.08 -8.94
C TYR A 217 -8.04 12.70 -9.09
N GLN A 218 -8.45 13.04 -10.32
CA GLN A 218 -9.74 13.69 -10.60
C GLN A 218 -9.95 15.01 -9.85
N GLN A 219 -8.88 15.77 -9.64
CA GLN A 219 -8.92 17.09 -9.02
C GLN A 219 -8.27 18.14 -9.93
N PRO A 220 -8.87 19.35 -10.06
CA PRO A 220 -8.34 20.39 -10.93
C PRO A 220 -6.99 20.83 -10.38
N ASN A 221 -5.90 20.55 -11.10
CA ASN A 221 -4.58 20.65 -10.50
C ASN A 221 -3.97 22.05 -10.64
N PRO A 222 -3.51 22.70 -9.54
CA PRO A 222 -2.54 23.79 -9.61
C PRO A 222 -1.07 23.31 -9.75
N PHE A 223 -0.76 22.02 -9.60
CA PHE A 223 0.61 21.46 -9.60
C PHE A 223 0.71 20.12 -10.38
N GLY A 224 0.51 20.17 -11.70
CA GLY A 224 0.64 19.00 -12.59
C GLY A 224 2.06 18.45 -12.66
N GLY A 225 2.38 17.46 -11.82
CA GLY A 225 3.60 16.63 -11.88
C GLY A 225 4.39 16.61 -10.58
#